data_AF-A0A946ZC29-F1
#
_entry.id   AF-A0A946ZC29-F1
#
_cell.length_a   1.000
_cell.length_b   1.000
_cell.length_c   1.000
_cell.angle_alpha   90.00
_cell.angle_beta   90.00
_cell.angle_gamma   90.00
#
_symmetry.space_group_name_H-M   'P 1'
#
loop_
_entity.id
_entity.type
_entity.pdbx_description
1 polymer ?
#
loop_
_entity_poly.entity_id
_entity_poly.type
_entity_poly.pdbx_seq_one_letter_code
_entity_poly.pdbx_strand_id
1 'polypeptide(L)'
;MKNLLSIFIFTGLLLTSCSSSDDSVEMDDNNNNGNELTYVGTIRSIINSNCTGCHGNPPTNNAPMALTTYLEVRSAVETRNLLGRLNSATNPMPPTGQLPTGTRQLIEDWVDLGMPEN
;
A
#
# COMPACT_ATOMS: atom_id res chain seq x y z
N MET A 1 -67.94 26.62 -23.49
CA MET A 1 -66.92 27.62 -23.13
C MET A 1 -66.02 26.99 -22.08
N LYS A 2 -64.69 26.96 -22.31
CA LYS A 2 -63.63 27.12 -21.29
C LYS A 2 -63.60 26.00 -20.21
N ASN A 3 -62.60 25.13 -20.06
CA ASN A 3 -61.16 25.30 -20.24
C ASN A 3 -60.45 23.95 -20.37
N LEU A 4 -59.37 23.95 -21.14
CA LEU A 4 -58.33 22.93 -21.15
C LEU A 4 -57.61 22.87 -19.78
N LEU A 5 -57.28 21.66 -19.32
CA LEU A 5 -56.13 21.46 -18.45
C LEU A 5 -55.41 20.17 -18.87
N SER A 6 -54.33 20.35 -19.62
CA SER A 6 -53.44 19.28 -20.06
C SER A 6 -52.72 18.67 -18.85
N ILE A 7 -52.88 17.36 -18.65
CA ILE A 7 -52.05 16.59 -17.70
C ILE A 7 -50.83 16.09 -18.48
N PHE A 8 -49.70 16.77 -18.29
CA PHE A 8 -48.38 16.27 -18.69
C PHE A 8 -47.78 15.56 -17.48
N ILE A 9 -47.87 14.22 -17.44
CA ILE A 9 -47.09 13.39 -16.52
C ILE A 9 -46.53 12.22 -17.32
N PHE A 10 -45.28 12.35 -17.73
CA PHE A 10 -44.42 11.20 -17.98
C PHE A 10 -43.06 11.53 -17.36
N THR A 11 -42.97 11.29 -16.06
CA THR A 11 -41.72 11.36 -15.29
C THR A 11 -40.82 10.24 -15.79
N GLY A 12 -39.94 10.57 -16.73
CA GLY A 12 -38.85 9.72 -17.16
C GLY A 12 -37.80 9.64 -16.05
N LEU A 13 -37.83 8.53 -15.32
CA LEU A 13 -36.76 8.07 -14.45
C LEU A 13 -35.52 7.81 -15.32
N LEU A 14 -34.52 8.68 -15.24
CA LEU A 14 -33.17 8.42 -15.73
C LEU A 14 -32.21 8.48 -14.53
N LEU A 15 -32.02 7.32 -13.92
CA LEU A 15 -30.87 7.06 -13.06
C LEU A 15 -29.69 6.76 -13.99
N THR A 16 -28.93 7.79 -14.40
CA THR A 16 -27.62 7.56 -15.02
C THR A 16 -26.56 7.54 -13.94
N SER A 17 -26.03 6.34 -13.75
CA SER A 17 -24.99 5.99 -12.81
C SER A 17 -23.67 6.74 -13.09
N CYS A 18 -23.00 7.06 -11.99
CA CYS A 18 -21.60 7.40 -11.78
C CYS A 18 -20.66 7.14 -12.97
N SER A 19 -20.01 8.21 -13.47
CA SER A 19 -18.67 8.08 -14.05
C SER A 19 -17.70 8.30 -12.91
N SER A 20 -17.26 7.22 -12.26
CA SER A 20 -16.04 7.28 -11.47
C SER A 20 -14.91 7.60 -12.45
N SER A 21 -14.21 8.70 -12.22
CA SER A 21 -12.93 8.97 -12.84
C SER A 21 -12.04 7.77 -12.54
N ASP A 22 -11.84 6.94 -13.56
CA ASP A 22 -10.76 6.00 -13.64
C ASP A 22 -9.49 6.85 -13.76
N ASP A 23 -8.92 7.24 -12.61
CA ASP A 23 -7.47 7.41 -12.55
C ASP A 23 -6.92 5.99 -12.67
N SER A 24 -6.83 5.51 -13.90
CA SER A 24 -5.88 4.49 -14.27
C SER A 24 -4.51 5.08 -13.95
N VAL A 25 -4.06 4.87 -12.72
CA VAL A 25 -2.64 4.87 -12.44
C VAL A 25 -2.14 3.71 -13.27
N GLU A 26 -1.63 4.04 -14.46
CA GLU A 26 -0.82 3.14 -15.23
C GLU A 26 0.20 2.60 -14.24
N MET A 27 0.11 1.30 -13.99
CA MET A 27 1.15 0.56 -13.31
C MET A 27 2.35 0.67 -14.24
N ASP A 28 3.18 1.68 -14.00
CA ASP A 28 4.54 1.75 -14.48
C ASP A 28 5.27 0.56 -13.84
N ASP A 29 5.15 -0.59 -14.51
CA ASP A 29 5.96 -1.78 -14.36
C ASP A 29 7.38 -1.46 -14.84
N ASN A 30 8.03 -0.55 -14.12
CA ASN A 30 9.32 -0.03 -14.51
C ASN A 30 10.20 0.23 -13.29
N ASN A 31 10.21 -0.75 -12.40
CA ASN A 31 11.43 -1.05 -11.67
C ASN A 31 11.42 -2.49 -11.14
N ASN A 32 11.61 -3.48 -12.02
CA ASN A 32 12.27 -4.72 -11.62
C ASN A 32 13.11 -5.26 -12.78
N ASN A 33 14.40 -5.01 -12.68
CA ASN A 33 15.44 -5.70 -13.42
C ASN A 33 15.41 -7.20 -13.07
N GLY A 34 14.46 -7.99 -13.59
CA GLY A 34 14.47 -9.46 -13.50
C GLY A 34 14.65 -10.09 -12.11
N ASN A 35 14.44 -9.32 -11.03
CA ASN A 35 14.59 -9.81 -9.66
C ASN A 35 13.24 -10.38 -9.20
N GLU A 36 13.23 -11.67 -8.90
CA GLU A 36 12.11 -12.36 -8.25
C GLU A 36 11.64 -11.59 -7.00
N LEU A 37 10.33 -11.56 -6.75
CA LEU A 37 9.75 -10.89 -5.57
C LEU A 37 10.02 -11.69 -4.29
N THR A 38 11.28 -11.66 -3.87
CA THR A 38 11.79 -12.34 -2.68
C THR A 38 12.48 -11.34 -1.75
N TYR A 39 12.83 -11.79 -0.55
CA TYR A 39 13.56 -10.94 0.39
C TYR A 39 14.89 -10.48 -0.20
N VAL A 40 15.68 -11.42 -0.73
CA VAL A 40 16.98 -11.13 -1.31
C VAL A 40 16.87 -10.33 -2.60
N GLY A 41 15.89 -10.65 -3.45
CA GLY A 41 15.68 -10.04 -4.76
C GLY A 41 15.19 -8.59 -4.69
N THR A 42 14.20 -8.32 -3.82
CA THR A 42 13.47 -7.05 -3.85
C THR A 42 13.40 -6.41 -2.46
N ILE A 43 12.86 -7.11 -1.47
CA ILE A 43 12.45 -6.49 -0.19
C ILE A 43 13.61 -5.98 0.65
N ARG A 44 14.76 -6.66 0.65
CA ARG A 44 15.94 -6.25 1.42
C ARG A 44 16.40 -4.84 1.03
N SER A 45 16.34 -4.49 -0.26
CA SER A 45 16.73 -3.14 -0.70
C SER A 45 15.76 -2.07 -0.18
N ILE A 46 14.46 -2.36 -0.17
CA ILE A 46 13.42 -1.50 0.38
C ILE A 46 13.63 -1.30 1.88
N ILE A 47 13.84 -2.38 2.63
CA ILE A 47 14.05 -2.33 4.08
C ILE A 47 15.33 -1.55 4.44
N ASN A 48 16.43 -1.81 3.75
CA ASN A 48 17.70 -1.11 3.99
C ASN A 48 17.61 0.39 3.68
N SER A 49 16.82 0.77 2.67
CA SER A 49 16.72 2.18 2.26
C SER A 49 15.77 2.98 3.14
N ASN A 50 14.73 2.35 3.69
CA ASN A 50 13.61 3.05 4.32
C ASN A 50 13.46 2.78 5.82
N CYS A 51 14.03 1.68 6.36
CA CYS A 51 13.74 1.22 7.72
C CYS A 51 14.96 1.23 8.62
N THR A 52 16.12 0.76 8.14
CA THR A 52 17.29 0.46 8.97
C THR A 52 17.99 1.69 9.55
N GLY A 53 17.66 2.90 9.10
CA GLY A 53 18.15 4.14 9.72
C GLY A 53 17.76 4.26 11.21
N CYS A 54 16.56 3.77 11.58
CA CYS A 54 16.14 3.65 12.98
C CYS A 54 16.15 2.17 13.43
N HIS A 55 15.73 1.26 12.55
CA HIS A 55 15.69 -0.18 12.82
C HIS A 55 16.99 -0.89 12.45
N GLY A 56 18.13 -0.25 12.72
CA GLY A 56 19.46 -0.85 12.53
C GLY A 56 19.80 -1.84 13.65
N ASN A 57 21.06 -2.29 13.68
CA ASN A 57 21.59 -3.09 14.78
C ASN A 57 22.87 -2.42 15.34
N PRO A 58 22.83 -1.79 16.53
CA PRO A 58 21.67 -1.71 17.43
C PRO A 58 20.57 -0.74 16.92
N PRO A 59 19.30 -0.94 17.33
CA PRO A 59 18.23 0.00 17.02
C PRO A 59 18.47 1.39 17.64
N THR A 60 18.00 2.42 16.96
CA THR A 60 18.12 3.83 17.38
C THR A 60 16.76 4.53 17.32
N ASN A 61 16.68 5.78 17.80
CA ASN A 61 15.46 6.60 17.74
C ASN A 61 14.20 5.91 18.32
N ASN A 62 14.38 5.14 19.40
CA ASN A 62 13.33 4.38 20.08
C ASN A 62 12.72 3.23 19.24
N ALA A 63 13.37 2.79 18.17
CA ALA A 63 12.99 1.54 17.50
C ALA A 63 13.18 0.36 18.47
N PRO A 64 12.16 -0.51 18.65
CA PRO A 64 12.23 -1.59 19.64
C PRO A 64 12.91 -2.86 19.12
N MET A 65 13.26 -2.92 17.83
CA MET A 65 13.92 -4.05 17.18
C MET A 65 14.74 -3.62 15.96
N ALA A 66 15.70 -4.46 15.58
CA ALA A 66 16.39 -4.38 14.31
C ALA A 66 15.54 -4.98 13.18
N LEU A 67 15.77 -4.54 11.94
CA LEU A 67 15.17 -5.06 10.70
C LEU A 67 16.27 -5.28 9.65
N THR A 68 17.40 -5.84 10.06
CA THR A 68 18.61 -5.99 9.24
C THR A 68 18.73 -7.34 8.55
N THR A 69 17.87 -8.30 8.91
CA THR A 69 17.87 -9.67 8.37
C THR A 69 16.47 -10.11 7.94
N TYR A 70 16.40 -11.16 7.12
CA TYR A 70 15.14 -11.77 6.69
C TYR A 70 14.25 -12.14 7.88
N LEU A 71 14.81 -12.85 8.86
CA LEU A 71 14.07 -13.34 10.03
C LEU A 71 13.52 -12.19 10.89
N GLU A 72 14.27 -11.10 11.03
CA GLU A 72 13.81 -9.91 11.76
C GLU A 72 12.64 -9.23 11.05
N VAL A 73 12.73 -9.06 9.73
CA VAL A 73 11.66 -8.46 8.92
C VAL A 73 10.41 -9.34 8.92
N ARG A 74 10.58 -10.64 8.72
CA ARG A 74 9.50 -11.63 8.80
C ARG A 74 8.84 -11.61 10.18
N SER A 75 9.63 -11.63 11.26
CA SER A 75 9.11 -11.55 12.62
C SER A 75 8.32 -10.26 12.86
N ALA A 76 8.76 -9.14 12.28
CA ALA A 76 8.03 -7.87 12.38
C ALA A 76 6.69 -7.89 11.65
N VAL A 77 6.60 -8.55 10.50
CA VAL A 77 5.32 -8.82 9.81
C VAL A 77 4.42 -9.67 10.69
N GLU A 78 4.90 -10.83 11.15
CA GLU A 78 4.10 -11.83 11.86
C GLU A 78 3.65 -11.37 13.26
N THR A 79 4.48 -10.59 13.97
CA THR A 79 4.29 -10.37 15.42
C THR A 79 4.24 -8.90 15.84
N ARG A 80 4.57 -7.95 14.95
CA ARG A 80 4.75 -6.54 15.31
C ARG A 80 3.95 -5.57 14.45
N ASN A 81 3.01 -6.08 13.65
CA ASN A 81 2.08 -5.28 12.85
C ASN A 81 2.80 -4.34 11.86
N LEU A 82 3.86 -4.83 11.19
CA LEU A 82 4.63 -4.04 10.22
C LEU A 82 3.71 -3.46 9.13
N LEU A 83 2.87 -4.28 8.49
CA LEU A 83 1.97 -3.82 7.43
C LEU A 83 0.97 -2.76 7.92
N GLY A 84 0.42 -2.92 9.13
CA GLY A 84 -0.47 -1.93 9.71
C GLY A 84 0.21 -0.59 9.96
N ARG A 85 1.50 -0.60 10.33
CA ARG A 85 2.29 0.64 10.50
C ARG A 85 2.67 1.28 9.16
N LEU A 86 2.98 0.49 8.14
CA LEU A 86 3.24 1.02 6.79
C LEU A 86 2.02 1.74 6.21
N ASN A 87 0.81 1.24 6.51
CA ASN A 87 -0.46 1.76 5.96
C ASN A 87 -1.21 2.71 6.89
N SER A 88 -0.66 3.03 8.06
CA SER A 88 -1.33 3.94 8.99
C SER A 88 -1.16 5.40 8.56
N ALA A 89 -2.26 6.13 8.39
CA ALA A 89 -2.23 7.57 8.16
C ALA A 89 -1.92 8.37 9.45
N THR A 90 -2.22 7.80 10.62
CA THR A 90 -2.10 8.49 11.93
C THR A 90 -0.88 8.06 12.74
N ASN A 91 -0.30 6.90 12.42
CA ASN A 91 0.90 6.38 13.08
C ASN A 91 1.81 5.63 12.09
N PRO A 92 2.26 6.29 11.00
CA PRO A 92 3.06 5.65 9.96
C PRO A 92 4.43 5.22 10.47
N MET A 93 5.00 4.23 9.80
CA MET A 93 6.45 4.02 9.79
C MET A 93 6.94 4.11 8.34
N PRO A 94 7.90 5.01 8.03
CA PRO A 94 8.58 5.94 8.94
C PRO A 94 7.67 7.02 9.56
N PRO A 95 8.05 7.62 10.71
CA PRO A 95 7.22 8.65 11.37
C PRO A 95 7.04 9.94 10.55
N THR A 96 7.89 10.15 9.54
CA THR A 96 7.84 11.30 8.64
C THR A 96 6.68 11.22 7.64
N GLY A 97 6.04 10.06 7.51
CA GLY A 97 4.94 9.84 6.57
C GLY A 97 4.95 8.44 5.98
N GLN A 98 3.87 8.09 5.29
CA GLN A 98 3.78 6.82 4.59
C GLN A 98 4.79 6.75 3.45
N LEU A 99 5.36 5.56 3.24
CA LEU A 99 6.13 5.27 2.04
C LEU A 99 5.24 5.38 0.78
N PRO A 100 5.83 5.61 -0.41
CA PRO A 100 5.08 5.57 -1.66
C PRO A 100 4.24 4.30 -1.79
N THR A 101 3.05 4.41 -2.37
CA THR A 101 2.11 3.28 -2.48
C THR A 101 2.74 2.06 -3.15
N GLY A 102 3.48 2.23 -4.25
CA GLY A 102 4.17 1.12 -4.91
C GLY A 102 5.19 0.40 -4.02
N THR A 103 5.91 1.14 -3.17
CA THR A 103 6.86 0.54 -2.21
C THR A 103 6.15 -0.29 -1.14
N ARG A 104 4.99 0.19 -0.66
CA ARG A 104 4.18 -0.56 0.32
C ARG A 104 3.57 -1.81 -0.31
N GLN A 105 3.05 -1.68 -1.54
CA GLN A 105 2.47 -2.79 -2.28
C GLN A 105 3.46 -3.92 -2.51
N LEU A 106 4.72 -3.63 -2.87
CA LEU A 106 5.75 -4.67 -3.01
C LEU A 106 5.97 -5.47 -1.73
N ILE A 107 5.90 -4.83 -0.55
CA ILE A 107 6.03 -5.53 0.74
C ILE A 107 4.78 -6.38 1.00
N GLU A 108 3.58 -5.87 0.71
CA GLU A 108 2.33 -6.61 0.84
C GLU A 108 2.30 -7.84 -0.07
N ASP A 109 2.61 -7.67 -1.35
CA ASP A 109 2.66 -8.75 -2.35
C ASP A 109 3.68 -9.83 -1.93
N TRP A 110 4.84 -9.43 -1.41
CA TRP A 110 5.81 -10.38 -0.86
C TRP A 110 5.29 -11.13 0.36
N VAL A 111 4.50 -10.47 1.24
CA VAL A 111 3.85 -11.14 2.37
C VAL A 111 2.81 -12.14 1.88
N ASP A 112 2.01 -11.78 0.87
CA ASP A 112 0.99 -12.64 0.27
C ASP A 112 1.58 -13.87 -0.42
N LEU A 113 2.79 -13.75 -0.98
CA LEU A 113 3.57 -14.88 -1.50
C LEU A 113 4.16 -15.79 -0.41
N GLY A 114 3.90 -15.51 0.86
CA GLY A 114 4.43 -16.29 1.99
C GLY A 114 5.85 -15.90 2.39
N MET A 115 6.27 -14.68 2.07
CA MET A 115 7.58 -14.12 2.41
C MET A 115 8.77 -14.97 1.95
N PRO A 116 8.88 -15.32 0.65
CA PRO A 116 10.00 -16.11 0.15
C PRO A 116 11.33 -15.37 0.39
N GLU A 117 12.34 -16.10 0.86
CA GLU A 117 13.65 -15.51 1.14
C GLU A 117 14.48 -15.30 -0.14
N ASN A 118 14.52 -16.31 -1.02
CA ASN A 118 15.35 -16.35 -2.23
C ASN A 118 14.51 -16.51 -3.48
#